data_AF-A0ABD5L406-F1
#
_entry.id   AF-A0ABD5L406-F1
#
_cell.length_a   1.000
_cell.length_b   1.000
_cell.length_c   1.000
_cell.angle_alpha   90.00
_cell.angle_beta   90.00
_cell.angle_gamma   90.00
#
_symmetry.space_group_name_H-M   'P 1'
#
loop_
_entity.id
_entity.type
_entity.pdbx_description
1 polymer ?
#
loop_
_entity_poly.entity_id
_entity_poly.type
_entity_poly.pdbx_seq_one_letter_code
_entity_poly.pdbx_strand_id
1 'polypeptide(L)'
;MKPSELSQPYLLLLDVINPAIIQLHKSTAQIDTLIEGLGGTPDGIAVDPIKRLIYWSNMGDDYDADDGSINVMSFDATERKMLVGNGLVRTPKQLQLDQQTQRLYWCDREGGKVSSCNIDGTDLHVHIERPRNSLNKVDILDQCVGIAVDAPNNWLYWTQKGTAKGGVGRLFRAPLHPASHYQPSSRKDIELLLGDLPEPIDLLLDQQANVLYWTDRGGEPRGNSLNRADITSNGLTHYRVICRGFNEAIGLTHDKEAQLMYVADLLGGVYKVALATGDVDKIYQGKGYTGITQYAG
;
A
#
# COMPACT_ATOMS: atom_id res chain seq x y z
N MET A 1 22.04 22.96 -13.92
CA MET A 1 23.01 21.96 -13.38
C MET A 1 23.07 20.78 -14.33
N LYS A 2 24.25 20.16 -14.47
CA LYS A 2 24.53 19.16 -15.52
C LYS A 2 23.73 17.86 -15.31
N PRO A 3 23.26 17.22 -16.40
CA PRO A 3 22.76 15.85 -16.38
C PRO A 3 23.95 14.88 -16.42
N SER A 4 24.45 14.43 -15.27
CA SER A 4 25.43 13.33 -15.20
C SER A 4 25.48 12.72 -13.80
N GLU A 5 24.41 12.04 -13.43
CA GLU A 5 24.39 10.93 -12.49
C GLU A 5 23.05 10.24 -12.73
N LEU A 6 23.07 9.04 -13.32
CA LEU A 6 21.93 8.14 -13.16
C LEU A 6 21.81 7.96 -11.65
N SER A 7 20.81 8.59 -11.03
CA SER A 7 20.71 8.61 -9.57
C SER A 7 20.68 7.17 -9.09
N GLN A 8 21.58 6.81 -8.18
CA GLN A 8 21.69 5.43 -7.70
C GLN A 8 20.34 4.93 -7.18
N PRO A 9 20.03 3.62 -7.28
CA PRO A 9 18.78 3.07 -6.79
C PRO A 9 18.59 3.35 -5.29
N TYR A 10 17.42 3.83 -4.90
CA TYR A 10 17.06 4.10 -3.51
C TYR A 10 15.65 3.61 -3.20
N LEU A 11 15.39 3.40 -1.91
CA LEU A 11 14.05 3.19 -1.35
C LEU A 11 13.52 4.54 -0.88
N LEU A 12 12.24 4.79 -1.10
CA LEU A 12 11.51 5.89 -0.48
C LEU A 12 10.66 5.33 0.66
N LEU A 13 10.76 5.96 1.83
CA LEU A 13 10.11 5.55 3.06
C LEU A 13 9.26 6.71 3.61
N LEU A 14 8.11 6.39 4.18
CA LEU A 14 7.31 7.34 4.96
C LEU A 14 7.64 7.18 6.45
N ASP A 15 8.30 8.19 7.05
CA ASP A 15 8.46 8.28 8.50
C ASP A 15 7.15 8.78 9.10
N VAL A 16 6.51 7.94 9.91
CA VAL A 16 5.22 8.26 10.54
C VAL A 16 5.39 8.98 11.88
N ILE A 17 6.57 8.87 12.50
CA ILE A 17 6.89 9.48 13.80
C ILE A 17 7.27 10.95 13.60
N ASN A 18 8.05 11.24 12.57
CA ASN A 18 8.35 12.59 12.12
C ASN A 18 7.88 12.69 10.66
N PRO A 19 6.61 13.05 10.40
CA PRO A 19 6.00 13.00 9.06
C PRO A 19 6.90 13.54 7.94
N ALA A 20 7.57 12.63 7.23
CA ALA A 20 8.61 12.92 6.25
C ALA A 20 8.70 11.82 5.19
N ILE A 21 9.27 12.18 4.02
CA ILE A 21 9.71 11.21 3.01
C ILE A 21 11.22 11.12 3.07
N ILE A 22 11.73 9.90 3.24
CA ILE A 22 13.14 9.61 3.43
C ILE A 22 13.64 8.73 2.28
N GLN A 23 14.84 9.00 1.78
CA GLN A 23 15.56 8.18 0.82
C GLN A 23 16.57 7.29 1.55
N LEU A 24 16.49 5.97 1.33
CA LEU A 24 17.50 5.00 1.75
C LEU A 24 18.22 4.47 0.52
N HIS A 25 19.48 4.84 0.36
CA HIS A 25 20.32 4.41 -0.76
C HIS A 25 20.66 2.92 -0.62
N LYS A 26 20.29 2.12 -1.64
CA LYS A 26 20.41 0.65 -1.56
C LYS A 26 21.87 0.17 -1.45
N SER A 27 22.81 0.90 -2.04
CA SER A 27 24.23 0.55 -2.12
C SER A 27 25.03 0.92 -0.86
N THR A 28 24.74 2.09 -0.29
CA THR A 28 25.51 2.67 0.83
C THR A 28 24.82 2.54 2.17
N ALA A 29 23.53 2.19 2.18
CA ALA A 29 22.63 2.32 3.33
C ALA A 29 22.58 3.74 3.93
N GLN A 30 23.01 4.75 3.17
CA GLN A 30 22.89 6.15 3.56
C GLN A 30 21.41 6.56 3.54
N ILE A 31 21.06 7.44 4.47
CA ILE A 31 19.74 8.05 4.57
C ILE A 31 19.84 9.54 4.29
N ASP A 32 18.96 10.03 3.42
CA ASP A 32 18.73 11.45 3.21
C ASP A 32 17.23 11.77 3.38
N THR A 33 16.91 12.85 4.09
CA THR A 33 15.53 13.33 4.17
C THR A 33 15.21 14.12 2.91
N LEU A 34 14.24 13.64 2.13
CA LEU A 34 13.80 14.34 0.91
C LEU A 34 12.91 15.53 1.25
N ILE A 35 11.96 15.35 2.18
CA ILE A 35 11.08 16.41 2.66
C ILE A 35 10.57 16.08 4.06
N GLU A 36 10.46 17.11 4.90
CA GLU A 36 9.84 17.05 6.24
C GLU A 36 8.51 17.80 6.25
N GLY A 37 7.75 17.66 7.35
CA GLY A 37 6.52 18.44 7.55
C GLY A 37 5.42 18.03 6.58
N LEU A 38 5.23 16.71 6.40
CA LEU A 38 4.11 16.21 5.61
C LEU A 38 2.75 16.56 6.22
N GLY A 39 2.68 16.74 7.54
CA GLY A 39 1.43 16.95 8.27
C GLY A 39 0.54 15.70 8.26
N GLY A 40 -0.36 15.59 9.25
CA GLY A 40 -1.15 14.38 9.46
C GLY A 40 -0.29 13.13 9.67
N THR A 41 -0.89 11.95 9.45
CA THR A 41 -0.22 10.66 9.61
C THR A 41 0.03 9.99 8.25
N PRO A 42 1.25 9.98 7.68
CA PRO A 42 1.52 9.40 6.36
C PRO A 42 1.46 7.86 6.39
N ASP A 43 0.90 7.24 5.34
CA ASP A 43 0.70 5.77 5.31
C ASP A 43 1.15 5.09 4.00
N GLY A 44 0.51 5.38 2.87
CA GLY A 44 0.82 4.78 1.58
C GLY A 44 1.67 5.67 0.69
N ILE A 45 2.57 5.09 -0.12
CA ILE A 45 3.44 5.81 -1.05
C ILE A 45 3.50 5.09 -2.41
N ALA A 46 3.49 5.87 -3.50
CA ALA A 46 3.67 5.37 -4.86
C ALA A 46 4.51 6.38 -5.67
N VAL A 47 5.13 5.93 -6.76
CA VAL A 47 5.91 6.79 -7.64
C VAL A 47 5.57 6.58 -9.11
N ASP A 48 5.60 7.66 -9.88
CA ASP A 48 5.71 7.63 -11.35
C ASP A 48 7.14 8.04 -11.73
N PRO A 49 8.02 7.08 -12.08
CA PRO A 49 9.40 7.40 -12.45
C PRO A 49 9.51 8.14 -13.78
N ILE A 50 8.54 7.97 -14.70
CA ILE A 50 8.55 8.63 -16.02
C ILE A 50 8.20 10.11 -15.87
N LYS A 51 7.15 10.41 -15.10
CA LYS A 51 6.72 11.79 -14.81
C LYS A 51 7.49 12.43 -13.66
N ARG A 52 8.31 11.65 -12.95
CA ARG A 52 9.07 12.05 -11.76
C ARG A 52 8.17 12.61 -10.66
N LEU A 53 7.09 11.90 -10.35
CA LEU A 53 6.11 12.27 -9.33
C LEU A 53 6.06 11.26 -8.18
N ILE A 54 6.05 11.75 -6.95
CA ILE A 54 5.84 10.97 -5.72
C ILE A 54 4.44 11.28 -5.21
N TYR A 55 3.67 10.22 -4.94
CA TYR A 55 2.34 10.29 -4.36
C TYR A 55 2.38 9.69 -2.96
N TRP A 56 1.66 10.29 -2.01
CA TRP A 56 1.48 9.69 -0.68
C TRP A 56 0.11 10.00 -0.11
N SER A 57 -0.37 9.11 0.76
CA SER A 57 -1.58 9.30 1.55
C SER A 57 -1.24 9.78 2.96
N ASN A 58 -2.11 10.62 3.50
CA ASN A 58 -2.13 11.06 4.89
C ASN A 58 -3.49 10.71 5.49
N MET A 59 -3.49 10.00 6.61
CA MET A 59 -4.71 9.48 7.28
C MET A 59 -5.54 10.55 7.99
N GLY A 60 -5.15 11.82 7.95
CA GLY A 60 -5.75 12.87 8.77
C GLY A 60 -5.23 12.89 10.21
N ASP A 61 -5.80 13.79 11.02
CA ASP A 61 -5.55 13.90 12.45
C ASP A 61 -6.67 13.26 13.28
N ASP A 62 -7.90 13.23 12.75
CA ASP A 62 -9.05 12.55 13.34
C ASP A 62 -9.54 11.41 12.42
N TYR A 63 -9.33 10.16 12.84
CA TYR A 63 -9.69 8.98 12.04
C TYR A 63 -11.20 8.77 11.88
N ASP A 64 -12.04 9.52 12.60
CA ASP A 64 -13.50 9.54 12.37
C ASP A 64 -13.93 10.70 11.44
N ALA A 65 -13.06 11.66 11.13
CA ALA A 65 -13.35 12.82 10.28
C ALA A 65 -12.90 12.62 8.81
N ASP A 66 -13.53 13.33 7.88
CA ASP A 66 -13.12 13.33 6.48
C ASP A 66 -11.97 14.34 6.22
N ASP A 67 -10.90 14.28 7.01
CA ASP A 67 -9.74 15.19 6.99
C ASP A 67 -8.47 14.57 6.35
N GLY A 68 -8.57 13.33 5.87
CA GLY A 68 -7.50 12.66 5.14
C GLY A 68 -7.17 13.33 3.80
N SER A 69 -6.01 12.97 3.24
CA SER A 69 -5.60 13.48 1.92
C SER A 69 -4.71 12.52 1.15
N ILE A 70 -4.70 12.68 -0.17
CA ILE A 70 -3.71 12.14 -1.09
C ILE A 70 -2.98 13.32 -1.69
N ASN A 71 -1.66 13.29 -1.66
CA ASN A 71 -0.80 14.38 -2.04
C ASN A 71 0.17 13.92 -3.13
N VAL A 72 0.70 14.88 -3.88
CA VAL A 72 1.69 14.64 -4.92
C VAL A 72 2.74 15.74 -4.90
N MET A 73 3.98 15.39 -5.25
CA MET A 73 5.08 16.30 -5.47
C MET A 73 6.02 15.75 -6.55
N SER A 74 6.90 16.60 -7.08
CA SER A 74 7.99 16.13 -7.94
C SER A 74 9.10 15.44 -7.15
N PHE A 75 9.96 14.68 -7.83
CA PHE A 75 11.10 13.99 -7.22
C PHE A 75 12.14 14.91 -6.58
N ASP A 76 12.20 16.18 -7.00
CA ASP A 76 13.06 17.20 -6.39
C ASP A 76 12.38 17.94 -5.22
N ALA A 77 11.28 17.36 -4.69
CA ALA A 77 10.50 17.87 -3.57
C ALA A 77 9.86 19.26 -3.82
N THR A 78 9.63 19.61 -5.08
CA THR A 78 8.93 20.84 -5.48
C THR A 78 7.48 20.55 -5.91
N GLU A 79 6.73 21.61 -6.21
CA GLU A 79 5.35 21.53 -6.72
C GLU A 79 4.39 20.65 -5.89
N ARG A 80 4.63 20.59 -4.58
CA ARG A 80 3.77 19.87 -3.65
C ARG A 80 2.34 20.40 -3.72
N LYS A 81 1.38 19.51 -3.95
CA LYS A 81 -0.05 19.81 -3.95
C LYS A 81 -0.89 18.67 -3.36
N MET A 82 -2.04 19.04 -2.81
CA MET A 82 -3.09 18.08 -2.45
C MET A 82 -3.81 17.66 -3.73
N LEU A 83 -3.87 16.36 -3.99
CA LEU A 83 -4.53 15.76 -5.14
C LEU A 83 -5.99 15.41 -4.83
N VAL A 84 -6.23 14.82 -3.66
CA VAL A 84 -7.55 14.48 -3.13
C VAL A 84 -7.57 14.84 -1.64
N GLY A 85 -8.66 15.42 -1.15
CA GLY A 85 -8.83 15.82 0.25
C GLY A 85 -10.06 16.70 0.43
N ASN A 86 -10.06 17.58 1.43
CA ASN A 86 -11.14 18.54 1.69
C ASN A 86 -12.53 17.87 1.86
N GLY A 87 -12.64 16.83 2.71
CA GLY A 87 -13.89 16.14 2.96
C GLY A 87 -14.18 14.95 2.03
N LEU A 88 -13.30 14.66 1.05
CA LEU A 88 -13.52 13.59 0.07
C LEU A 88 -13.00 12.22 0.52
N VAL A 89 -12.13 12.17 1.52
CA VAL A 89 -11.50 10.94 1.99
C VAL A 89 -11.26 11.04 3.49
N ARG A 90 -11.48 9.93 4.21
CA ARG A 90 -11.34 9.86 5.67
C ARG A 90 -9.92 9.49 6.05
N THR A 91 -9.51 8.28 5.70
CA THR A 91 -8.29 7.65 6.21
C THR A 91 -7.60 6.84 5.12
N PRO A 92 -7.12 7.50 4.05
CA PRO A 92 -6.50 6.80 2.93
C PRO A 92 -5.25 6.03 3.39
N LYS A 93 -5.05 4.84 2.81
CA LYS A 93 -3.97 3.90 3.14
C LYS A 93 -3.06 3.67 1.93
N GLN A 94 -2.68 2.43 1.67
CA GLN A 94 -1.78 2.04 0.59
C GLN A 94 -2.27 2.57 -0.76
N LEU A 95 -1.30 3.00 -1.58
CA LEU A 95 -1.52 3.57 -2.90
C LEU A 95 -0.99 2.61 -3.96
N GLN A 96 -1.71 2.47 -5.07
CA GLN A 96 -1.24 1.78 -6.26
C GLN A 96 -1.41 2.69 -7.47
N LEU A 97 -0.31 2.98 -8.16
CA LEU A 97 -0.36 3.66 -9.45
C LEU A 97 -0.48 2.61 -10.56
N ASP A 98 -1.50 2.75 -11.41
CA ASP A 98 -1.48 2.15 -12.75
C ASP A 98 -0.78 3.13 -13.69
N GLN A 99 0.46 2.80 -14.05
CA GLN A 99 1.28 3.66 -14.90
C GLN A 99 0.77 3.70 -16.35
N GLN A 100 0.07 2.67 -16.83
CA GLN A 100 -0.43 2.63 -18.20
C GLN A 100 -1.65 3.53 -18.37
N THR A 101 -2.61 3.43 -17.44
CA THR A 101 -3.83 4.25 -17.48
C THR A 101 -3.67 5.59 -16.76
N GLN A 102 -2.52 5.82 -16.11
CA GLN A 102 -2.22 7.05 -15.38
C GLN A 102 -3.30 7.35 -14.33
N ARG A 103 -3.64 6.30 -13.57
CA ARG A 103 -4.69 6.29 -12.56
C ARG A 103 -4.14 5.82 -11.23
N LEU A 104 -4.42 6.58 -10.17
CA LEU A 104 -4.01 6.27 -8.81
C LEU A 104 -5.17 5.64 -8.05
N TYR A 105 -4.91 4.53 -7.36
CA TYR A 105 -5.88 3.78 -6.57
C TYR A 105 -5.48 3.74 -5.10
N TRP A 106 -6.47 3.67 -4.20
CA TRP A 106 -6.24 3.56 -2.76
C TRP A 106 -7.40 2.89 -2.05
N CYS A 107 -7.12 2.37 -0.86
CA CYS A 107 -8.14 2.07 0.13
C CYS A 107 -8.30 3.22 1.12
N ASP A 108 -9.51 3.40 1.63
CA ASP A 108 -9.84 4.27 2.75
C ASP A 108 -10.35 3.40 3.90
N ARG A 109 -9.61 3.37 5.01
CA ARG A 109 -9.79 2.40 6.10
C ARG A 109 -11.11 2.60 6.83
N GLU A 110 -11.25 3.68 7.57
CA GLU A 110 -12.50 4.09 8.22
C GLU A 110 -13.54 4.62 7.21
N GLY A 111 -13.11 4.97 5.98
CA GLY A 111 -14.03 5.19 4.87
C GLY A 111 -14.68 3.91 4.32
N GLY A 112 -14.09 2.74 4.57
CA GLY A 112 -14.52 1.45 4.02
C GLY A 112 -14.69 1.49 2.50
N LYS A 113 -13.77 2.14 1.80
CA LYS A 113 -13.86 2.33 0.34
C LYS A 113 -12.59 1.87 -0.35
N VAL A 114 -12.75 1.41 -1.59
CA VAL A 114 -11.66 1.34 -2.56
C VAL A 114 -11.98 2.34 -3.66
N SER A 115 -11.07 3.29 -3.88
CA SER A 115 -11.31 4.45 -4.73
C SER A 115 -10.13 4.69 -5.65
N SER A 116 -10.33 5.54 -6.66
CA SER A 116 -9.29 5.94 -7.59
C SER A 116 -9.58 7.28 -8.24
N CYS A 117 -8.56 7.92 -8.80
CA CYS A 117 -8.70 9.10 -9.64
C CYS A 117 -7.59 9.11 -10.69
N ASN A 118 -7.75 9.92 -11.73
CA ASN A 118 -6.63 10.26 -12.61
C ASN A 118 -5.54 10.95 -11.80
N ILE A 119 -4.28 10.84 -12.24
CA ILE A 119 -3.14 11.47 -11.54
C ILE A 119 -3.19 13.01 -11.46
N ASP A 120 -4.15 13.65 -12.13
CA ASP A 120 -4.44 15.08 -12.04
C ASP A 120 -5.57 15.41 -11.04
N GLY A 121 -6.16 14.39 -10.40
CA GLY A 121 -7.24 14.50 -9.41
C GLY A 121 -8.64 14.40 -10.00
N THR A 122 -8.77 14.36 -11.34
CA THR A 122 -10.07 14.23 -12.01
C THR A 122 -10.58 12.78 -11.99
N ASP A 123 -11.84 12.60 -12.39
CA ASP A 123 -12.48 11.28 -12.49
C ASP A 123 -12.38 10.46 -11.19
N LEU A 124 -12.65 11.12 -10.06
CA LEU A 124 -12.74 10.46 -8.76
C LEU A 124 -13.87 9.42 -8.80
N HIS A 125 -13.50 8.17 -8.52
CA HIS A 125 -14.39 7.03 -8.68
C HIS A 125 -14.27 6.05 -7.53
N VAL A 126 -15.41 5.60 -7.01
CA VAL A 126 -15.49 4.58 -5.96
C VAL A 126 -15.75 3.22 -6.62
N HIS A 127 -14.86 2.26 -6.38
CA HIS A 127 -14.97 0.89 -6.90
C HIS A 127 -15.74 -0.02 -5.96
N ILE A 128 -15.44 0.10 -4.66
CA ILE A 128 -16.02 -0.70 -3.58
C ILE A 128 -16.44 0.27 -2.47
N GLU A 129 -17.63 0.07 -1.90
CA GLU A 129 -18.07 0.75 -0.68
C GLU A 129 -18.63 -0.28 0.30
N ARG A 130 -18.13 -0.27 1.53
CA ARG A 130 -18.51 -1.24 2.56
C ARG A 130 -19.71 -0.73 3.38
N PRO A 131 -20.51 -1.64 3.96
CA PRO A 131 -21.66 -1.26 4.78
C PRO A 131 -21.28 -0.36 5.95
N ARG A 132 -22.23 0.50 6.34
CA ARG A 132 -22.10 1.42 7.48
C ARG A 132 -23.24 1.22 8.46
N ASN A 133 -22.95 1.44 9.74
CA ASN A 133 -23.96 1.44 10.80
C ASN A 133 -24.72 2.79 10.85
N SER A 134 -25.67 2.92 11.78
CA SER A 134 -26.48 4.13 11.97
C SER A 134 -25.68 5.36 12.42
N LEU A 135 -24.45 5.20 12.88
CA LEU A 135 -23.52 6.28 13.23
C LEU A 135 -22.58 6.62 12.07
N ASN A 136 -22.88 6.15 10.86
CA ASN A 136 -22.06 6.32 9.67
C ASN A 136 -20.64 5.73 9.79
N LYS A 137 -20.43 4.75 10.69
CA LYS A 137 -19.14 4.05 10.86
C LYS A 137 -19.14 2.71 10.13
N VAL A 138 -18.02 2.37 9.52
CA VAL A 138 -17.77 1.04 8.96
C VAL A 138 -17.37 0.08 10.08
N ASP A 139 -17.75 -1.19 9.97
CA ASP A 139 -17.26 -2.23 10.88
C ASP A 139 -15.74 -2.38 10.74
N ILE A 140 -15.03 -2.76 11.81
CA ILE A 140 -13.58 -2.99 11.75
C ILE A 140 -13.22 -4.08 10.74
N LEU A 141 -14.09 -5.08 10.58
CA LEU A 141 -13.94 -6.13 9.58
C LEU A 141 -14.07 -5.58 8.15
N ASP A 142 -14.77 -4.45 8.00
CA ASP A 142 -15.03 -3.78 6.74
C ASP A 142 -14.02 -2.67 6.38
N GLN A 143 -12.95 -2.54 7.16
CA GLN A 143 -11.90 -1.58 6.90
C GLN A 143 -10.92 -2.07 5.83
N CYS A 144 -10.89 -1.40 4.67
CA CYS A 144 -9.99 -1.70 3.55
C CYS A 144 -8.59 -1.07 3.75
N VAL A 145 -7.50 -1.76 3.39
CA VAL A 145 -6.12 -1.30 3.66
C VAL A 145 -5.18 -1.40 2.45
N GLY A 146 -4.60 -2.57 2.20
CA GLY A 146 -3.72 -2.82 1.07
C GLY A 146 -4.50 -2.90 -0.23
N ILE A 147 -3.85 -2.60 -1.34
CA ILE A 147 -4.47 -2.61 -2.66
C ILE A 147 -3.49 -3.12 -3.72
N ALA A 148 -3.98 -3.90 -4.67
CA ALA A 148 -3.25 -4.22 -5.89
C ALA A 148 -4.20 -4.23 -7.08
N VAL A 149 -3.70 -3.82 -8.25
CA VAL A 149 -4.50 -3.65 -9.47
C VAL A 149 -3.86 -4.45 -10.62
N ASP A 150 -4.67 -5.29 -11.25
CA ASP A 150 -4.33 -6.04 -12.47
C ASP A 150 -5.28 -5.60 -13.59
N ALA A 151 -5.07 -4.39 -14.11
CA ALA A 151 -5.96 -3.81 -15.10
C ALA A 151 -6.10 -4.66 -16.39
N PRO A 152 -5.01 -5.22 -16.97
CA PRO A 152 -5.12 -6.09 -18.15
C PRO A 152 -5.98 -7.35 -17.94
N ASN A 153 -6.00 -7.91 -16.73
CA ASN A 153 -6.84 -9.07 -16.40
C ASN A 153 -8.16 -8.69 -15.70
N ASN A 154 -8.47 -7.40 -15.63
CA ASN A 154 -9.69 -6.86 -15.03
C ASN A 154 -9.86 -7.19 -13.53
N TRP A 155 -8.79 -7.19 -12.73
CA TRP A 155 -8.90 -7.49 -11.30
C TRP A 155 -8.43 -6.34 -10.40
N LEU A 156 -9.20 -6.16 -9.32
CA LEU A 156 -8.86 -5.34 -8.18
C LEU A 156 -8.75 -6.24 -6.95
N TYR A 157 -7.68 -6.11 -6.19
CA TYR A 157 -7.43 -6.86 -4.96
C TYR A 157 -7.28 -5.90 -3.79
N TRP A 158 -7.76 -6.29 -2.61
CA TRP A 158 -7.52 -5.52 -1.40
C TRP A 158 -7.50 -6.41 -0.15
N THR A 159 -6.83 -5.92 0.88
CA THR A 159 -6.87 -6.51 2.22
C THR A 159 -7.92 -5.80 3.07
N GLN A 160 -8.53 -6.54 4.00
CA GLN A 160 -9.42 -6.01 5.01
C GLN A 160 -8.95 -6.39 6.40
N LYS A 161 -8.98 -5.42 7.31
CA LYS A 161 -8.57 -5.64 8.70
C LYS A 161 -9.51 -6.59 9.42
N GLY A 162 -8.95 -7.22 10.44
CA GLY A 162 -9.68 -7.74 11.57
C GLY A 162 -9.57 -6.79 12.77
N THR A 163 -10.15 -7.20 13.90
CA THR A 163 -9.72 -6.65 15.19
C THR A 163 -8.21 -6.82 15.35
N ALA A 164 -7.56 -5.88 16.04
CA ALA A 164 -6.11 -5.91 16.22
C ALA A 164 -5.67 -7.26 16.81
N LYS A 165 -4.76 -7.96 16.12
CA LYS A 165 -4.29 -9.31 16.49
C LYS A 165 -5.42 -10.35 16.63
N GLY A 166 -6.55 -10.11 15.98
CA GLY A 166 -7.76 -10.92 16.10
C GLY A 166 -7.77 -12.17 15.24
N GLY A 167 -6.93 -12.26 14.20
CA GLY A 167 -6.90 -13.44 13.33
C GLY A 167 -8.14 -13.59 12.45
N VAL A 168 -8.79 -12.48 12.12
CA VAL A 168 -10.02 -12.41 11.30
C VAL A 168 -9.85 -11.47 10.11
N GLY A 169 -8.59 -11.19 9.74
CA GLY A 169 -8.24 -10.44 8.55
C GLY A 169 -8.54 -11.23 7.28
N ARG A 170 -8.75 -10.52 6.18
CA ARG A 170 -9.23 -11.12 4.92
C ARG A 170 -8.55 -10.48 3.71
N LEU A 171 -8.51 -11.23 2.62
CA LEU A 171 -8.06 -10.76 1.32
C LEU A 171 -9.18 -11.02 0.31
N PHE A 172 -9.52 -10.01 -0.47
CA PHE A 172 -10.61 -10.06 -1.45
C PHE A 172 -10.11 -9.71 -2.85
N ARG A 173 -10.89 -10.11 -3.85
CA ARG A 173 -10.82 -9.54 -5.20
C ARG A 173 -12.20 -9.24 -5.76
N ALA A 174 -12.26 -8.38 -6.76
CA ALA A 174 -13.44 -8.16 -7.58
C ALA A 174 -13.03 -7.70 -8.98
N PRO A 175 -13.91 -7.82 -10.00
CA PRO A 175 -13.66 -7.23 -11.31
C PRO A 175 -13.37 -5.71 -11.20
N LEU A 176 -12.30 -5.24 -11.84
CA LEU A 176 -11.95 -3.80 -11.88
C LEU A 176 -13.03 -3.00 -12.64
N HIS A 177 -13.47 -3.54 -13.77
CA HIS A 177 -14.57 -3.08 -14.60
C HIS A 177 -15.70 -4.11 -14.52
N PRO A 178 -16.66 -3.93 -13.60
CA PRO A 178 -17.86 -4.77 -13.53
C PRO A 178 -18.79 -4.56 -14.72
N ALA A 179 -19.74 -5.48 -14.91
CA ALA A 179 -20.80 -5.35 -15.92
C ALA A 179 -21.70 -4.12 -15.65
N SER A 180 -22.49 -3.69 -16.64
CA SER A 180 -23.29 -2.45 -16.61
C SER A 180 -24.27 -2.37 -15.42
N HIS A 181 -24.45 -1.14 -14.90
CA HIS A 181 -25.32 -0.78 -13.76
C HIS A 181 -24.89 -1.33 -12.39
N TYR A 182 -23.58 -1.36 -12.11
CA TYR A 182 -23.09 -1.69 -10.77
C TYR A 182 -23.23 -0.51 -9.79
N GLN A 183 -23.41 -0.84 -8.51
CA GLN A 183 -23.33 0.10 -7.40
C GLN A 183 -22.21 -0.36 -6.47
N PRO A 184 -21.21 0.48 -6.15
CA PRO A 184 -20.07 0.10 -5.32
C PRO A 184 -20.46 -0.52 -3.96
N SER A 185 -21.58 -0.06 -3.40
CA SER A 185 -22.12 -0.48 -2.09
C SER A 185 -22.87 -1.81 -2.08
N SER A 186 -23.13 -2.41 -3.24
CA SER A 186 -23.94 -3.65 -3.33
C SER A 186 -23.38 -4.66 -4.33
N ARG A 187 -22.06 -4.62 -4.58
CA ARG A 187 -21.37 -5.58 -5.44
C ARG A 187 -21.51 -7.01 -4.91
N LYS A 188 -22.01 -7.89 -5.76
CA LYS A 188 -22.21 -9.34 -5.49
C LYS A 188 -21.10 -10.22 -6.05
N ASP A 189 -20.19 -9.61 -6.81
CA ASP A 189 -19.05 -10.23 -7.49
C ASP A 189 -17.74 -10.02 -6.72
N ILE A 190 -17.82 -9.68 -5.44
CA ILE A 190 -16.69 -9.65 -4.51
C ILE A 190 -16.41 -11.09 -4.07
N GLU A 191 -15.19 -11.54 -4.32
CA GLU A 191 -14.70 -12.87 -3.95
C GLU A 191 -13.79 -12.79 -2.74
N LEU A 192 -14.08 -13.58 -1.70
CA LEU A 192 -13.16 -13.83 -0.61
C LEU A 192 -12.07 -14.80 -1.09
N LEU A 193 -10.83 -14.36 -1.10
CA LEU A 193 -9.69 -15.16 -1.52
C LEU A 193 -9.05 -15.92 -0.35
N LEU A 194 -8.85 -15.24 0.77
CA LEU A 194 -8.33 -15.81 2.01
C LEU A 194 -9.01 -15.15 3.22
N GLY A 195 -9.30 -15.97 4.23
CA GLY A 195 -9.81 -15.53 5.54
C GLY A 195 -8.91 -16.00 6.68
N ASP A 196 -9.30 -15.64 7.91
CA ASP A 196 -8.60 -15.99 9.15
C ASP A 196 -7.11 -15.58 9.19
N LEU A 197 -6.77 -14.53 8.40
CA LEU A 197 -5.44 -13.96 8.38
C LEU A 197 -5.20 -13.17 9.67
N PRO A 198 -3.97 -13.17 10.22
CA PRO A 198 -3.68 -12.51 11.49
C PRO A 198 -4.07 -11.02 11.48
N GLU A 199 -3.48 -10.22 10.57
CA GLU A 199 -3.83 -8.81 10.29
C GLU A 199 -3.14 -8.35 8.98
N PRO A 200 -3.70 -8.66 7.79
CA PRO A 200 -3.06 -8.36 6.50
C PRO A 200 -3.11 -6.86 6.21
N ILE A 201 -1.99 -6.28 5.76
CA ILE A 201 -1.84 -4.84 5.53
C ILE A 201 -1.59 -4.54 4.07
N ASP A 202 -0.34 -4.45 3.62
CA ASP A 202 0.00 -4.01 2.28
C ASP A 202 -0.03 -5.20 1.31
N LEU A 203 -0.31 -4.93 0.05
CA LEU A 203 -0.56 -5.93 -0.97
C LEU A 203 0.19 -5.56 -2.23
N LEU A 204 0.97 -6.49 -2.76
CA LEU A 204 1.76 -6.30 -3.97
C LEU A 204 1.45 -7.42 -4.97
N LEU A 205 1.19 -7.03 -6.22
CA LEU A 205 1.00 -7.95 -7.33
C LEU A 205 2.27 -8.08 -8.17
N ASP A 206 2.73 -9.31 -8.36
CA ASP A 206 3.60 -9.64 -9.48
C ASP A 206 2.76 -10.21 -10.64
N GLN A 207 2.38 -9.31 -11.55
CA GLN A 207 1.48 -9.62 -12.66
C GLN A 207 2.08 -10.67 -13.62
N GLN A 208 3.39 -10.62 -13.89
CA GLN A 208 4.02 -11.58 -14.80
C GLN A 208 4.06 -12.99 -14.22
N ALA A 209 4.29 -13.09 -12.91
CA ALA A 209 4.34 -14.35 -12.20
C ALA A 209 2.94 -14.85 -11.75
N ASN A 210 1.90 -14.02 -11.85
CA ASN A 210 0.59 -14.24 -11.24
C ASN A 210 0.69 -14.58 -9.73
N VAL A 211 1.39 -13.72 -8.97
CA VAL A 211 1.58 -13.93 -7.52
C VAL A 211 1.14 -12.68 -6.76
N LEU A 212 0.42 -12.89 -5.65
CA LEU A 212 0.23 -11.86 -4.64
C LEU A 212 1.22 -12.05 -3.51
N TYR A 213 1.79 -10.93 -3.04
CA TYR A 213 2.58 -10.81 -1.82
C TYR A 213 1.87 -9.87 -0.86
N TRP A 214 1.92 -10.16 0.44
CA TRP A 214 1.36 -9.25 1.43
C TRP A 214 2.12 -9.31 2.76
N THR A 215 2.07 -8.19 3.48
CA THR A 215 2.53 -8.10 4.86
C THR A 215 1.38 -8.38 5.82
N ASP A 216 1.74 -8.90 7.00
CA ASP A 216 0.80 -9.13 8.09
C ASP A 216 1.36 -8.61 9.43
N ARG A 217 0.53 -7.91 10.21
CA ARG A 217 0.88 -7.28 11.49
C ARG A 217 0.42 -8.03 12.74
N GLY A 218 -0.24 -9.17 12.59
CA GLY A 218 -0.79 -9.86 13.75
C GLY A 218 0.30 -10.35 14.71
N GLY A 219 -0.11 -10.79 15.89
CA GLY A 219 0.81 -11.35 16.88
C GLY A 219 1.48 -12.64 16.41
N GLU A 220 2.70 -12.86 16.88
CA GLU A 220 3.37 -14.16 16.82
C GLU A 220 2.49 -15.25 17.49
N PRO A 221 2.54 -16.52 17.02
CA PRO A 221 3.43 -17.06 15.98
C PRO A 221 2.91 -16.88 14.54
N ARG A 222 1.73 -16.27 14.35
CA ARG A 222 1.04 -16.29 13.04
C ARG A 222 1.30 -15.04 12.19
N GLY A 223 1.40 -13.86 12.80
CA GLY A 223 1.61 -12.59 12.09
C GLY A 223 3.07 -12.17 11.97
N ASN A 224 3.33 -10.86 11.87
CA ASN A 224 4.64 -10.26 11.61
C ASN A 224 5.41 -10.96 10.48
N SER A 225 4.73 -11.11 9.34
CA SER A 225 5.17 -11.98 8.26
C SER A 225 5.07 -11.34 6.89
N LEU A 226 5.90 -11.84 5.98
CA LEU A 226 5.77 -11.63 4.54
C LEU A 226 5.23 -12.91 3.93
N ASN A 227 4.13 -12.79 3.21
CA ASN A 227 3.36 -13.92 2.71
C ASN A 227 3.30 -13.89 1.19
N ARG A 228 3.00 -15.04 0.58
CA ARG A 228 2.70 -15.14 -0.85
C ARG A 228 1.65 -16.19 -1.16
N ALA A 229 0.97 -16.03 -2.29
CA ALA A 229 0.14 -17.06 -2.90
C ALA A 229 0.06 -16.87 -4.43
N ASP A 230 -0.12 -17.96 -5.16
CA ASP A 230 -0.28 -17.95 -6.61
C ASP A 230 -1.74 -17.66 -6.96
N ILE A 231 -1.96 -16.79 -7.94
CA ILE A 231 -3.28 -16.39 -8.43
C ILE A 231 -3.76 -17.38 -9.48
N THR A 232 -4.99 -17.86 -9.32
CA THR A 232 -5.67 -18.71 -10.29
C THR A 232 -7.07 -18.17 -10.58
N SER A 233 -7.75 -18.76 -11.58
CA SER A 233 -9.16 -18.44 -11.85
C SER A 233 -10.07 -18.74 -10.64
N ASN A 234 -9.72 -19.73 -9.81
CA ASN A 234 -10.54 -20.19 -8.69
C ASN A 234 -10.11 -19.60 -7.34
N GLY A 235 -9.24 -18.59 -7.34
CA GLY A 235 -8.74 -17.93 -6.14
C GLY A 235 -7.23 -18.15 -5.95
N LEU A 236 -6.80 -18.27 -4.70
CA LEU A 236 -5.38 -18.38 -4.34
C LEU A 236 -4.95 -19.82 -4.06
N THR A 237 -3.75 -20.19 -4.52
CA THR A 237 -3.14 -21.50 -4.28
C THR A 237 -1.69 -21.34 -3.81
N HIS A 238 -1.09 -22.42 -3.29
CA HIS A 238 0.30 -22.42 -2.77
C HIS A 238 0.59 -21.27 -1.80
N TYR A 239 -0.39 -20.92 -0.96
CA TYR A 239 -0.19 -19.99 0.13
C TYR A 239 0.95 -20.48 1.02
N ARG A 240 1.94 -19.61 1.26
CA ARG A 240 2.98 -19.84 2.25
C ARG A 240 3.48 -18.52 2.83
N VAL A 241 4.01 -18.62 4.05
CA VAL A 241 4.79 -17.53 4.63
C VAL A 241 6.23 -17.66 4.16
N ILE A 242 6.78 -16.59 3.61
CA ILE A 242 8.18 -16.52 3.17
C ILE A 242 9.08 -16.39 4.39
N CYS A 243 8.79 -15.42 5.26
CA CYS A 243 9.57 -15.16 6.46
C CYS A 243 8.73 -14.45 7.55
N ARG A 244 9.30 -14.37 8.75
CA ARG A 244 8.75 -13.75 9.96
C ARG A 244 9.82 -12.91 10.67
N GLY A 245 9.46 -12.28 11.78
CA GLY A 245 10.39 -11.55 12.65
C GLY A 245 10.38 -10.04 12.45
N PHE A 246 9.37 -9.51 11.76
CA PHE A 246 9.12 -8.07 11.67
C PHE A 246 8.48 -7.53 12.95
N ASN A 247 8.44 -6.21 13.10
CA ASN A 247 7.78 -5.56 14.23
C ASN A 247 6.65 -4.65 13.71
N GLU A 248 5.47 -5.25 13.47
CA GLU A 248 4.29 -4.59 12.91
C GLU A 248 4.55 -4.14 11.45
N ALA A 249 4.82 -5.10 10.56
CA ALA A 249 5.10 -4.89 9.13
C ALA A 249 3.98 -4.16 8.39
N ILE A 250 4.30 -3.09 7.65
CA ILE A 250 3.33 -2.35 6.83
C ILE A 250 3.73 -2.46 5.37
N GLY A 251 4.60 -1.57 4.88
CA GLY A 251 4.85 -1.44 3.45
C GLY A 251 5.70 -2.58 2.91
N LEU A 252 5.46 -2.97 1.66
CA LEU A 252 6.40 -3.79 0.89
C LEU A 252 6.64 -3.26 -0.53
N THR A 253 7.84 -3.50 -1.07
CA THR A 253 8.14 -3.25 -2.48
C THR A 253 9.07 -4.32 -3.06
N HIS A 254 8.85 -4.70 -4.31
CA HIS A 254 9.52 -5.83 -4.96
C HIS A 254 10.56 -5.35 -5.97
N ASP A 255 11.84 -5.63 -5.70
CA ASP A 255 12.92 -5.50 -6.67
C ASP A 255 13.01 -6.78 -7.50
N LYS A 256 12.31 -6.77 -8.65
CA LYS A 256 12.14 -7.95 -9.50
C LYS A 256 13.44 -8.44 -10.11
N GLU A 257 14.34 -7.53 -10.49
CA GLU A 257 15.61 -7.90 -11.11
C GLU A 257 16.49 -8.64 -10.10
N ALA A 258 16.56 -8.15 -8.86
CA ALA A 258 17.34 -8.76 -7.80
C ALA A 258 16.63 -9.94 -7.10
N GLN A 259 15.34 -10.18 -7.36
CA GLN A 259 14.50 -11.16 -6.66
C GLN A 259 14.46 -10.92 -5.14
N LEU A 260 14.29 -9.64 -4.76
CA LEU A 260 14.26 -9.19 -3.37
C LEU A 260 12.95 -8.50 -3.04
N MET A 261 12.42 -8.76 -1.86
CA MET A 261 11.39 -7.93 -1.26
C MET A 261 12.01 -7.00 -0.23
N TYR A 262 11.62 -5.73 -0.23
CA TYR A 262 11.88 -4.82 0.87
C TYR A 262 10.61 -4.64 1.69
N VAL A 263 10.75 -4.67 3.01
CA VAL A 263 9.63 -4.55 3.96
C VAL A 263 9.97 -3.45 4.98
N ALA A 264 8.99 -2.60 5.29
CA ALA A 264 9.09 -1.59 6.33
C ALA A 264 8.13 -1.91 7.49
N ASP A 265 8.52 -1.55 8.72
CA ASP A 265 7.70 -1.80 9.91
C ASP A 265 7.53 -0.55 10.81
N LEU A 266 6.48 -0.56 11.64
CA LEU A 266 6.14 0.58 12.50
C LEU A 266 7.14 0.87 13.60
N LEU A 267 8.04 -0.07 13.90
CA LEU A 267 9.12 0.15 14.87
C LEU A 267 10.41 0.62 14.18
N GLY A 268 10.34 0.96 12.89
CA GLY A 268 11.40 1.61 12.13
C GLY A 268 12.37 0.66 11.46
N GLY A 269 12.11 -0.64 11.47
CA GLY A 269 12.91 -1.61 10.73
C GLY A 269 12.66 -1.49 9.23
N VAL A 270 13.74 -1.51 8.45
CA VAL A 270 13.70 -1.74 7.00
C VAL A 270 14.48 -3.02 6.73
N TYR A 271 13.83 -3.96 6.05
CA TYR A 271 14.34 -5.30 5.83
C TYR A 271 14.46 -5.57 4.35
N LYS A 272 15.48 -6.35 4.01
CA LYS A 272 15.69 -6.96 2.70
C LYS A 272 15.45 -8.45 2.85
N VAL A 273 14.59 -9.01 2.00
CA VAL A 273 14.21 -10.43 2.03
C VAL A 273 14.56 -11.07 0.69
N ALA A 274 15.36 -12.13 0.72
CA ALA A 274 15.63 -12.94 -0.46
C ALA A 274 14.44 -13.88 -0.75
N LEU A 275 13.74 -13.68 -1.86
CA LEU A 275 12.50 -14.42 -2.15
C LEU A 275 12.70 -15.93 -2.37
N ALA A 276 13.90 -16.33 -2.80
CA ALA A 276 14.23 -17.73 -3.06
C ALA A 276 14.43 -18.54 -1.76
N THR A 277 15.07 -17.95 -0.76
CA THR A 277 15.45 -18.64 0.49
C THR A 277 14.58 -18.26 1.68
N GLY A 278 13.98 -17.07 1.65
CA GLY A 278 13.30 -16.46 2.80
C GLY A 278 14.25 -15.81 3.80
N ASP A 279 15.55 -15.70 3.47
CA ASP A 279 16.53 -15.04 4.34
C ASP A 279 16.19 -13.55 4.49
N VAL A 280 16.32 -13.05 5.72
CA VAL A 280 15.93 -11.68 6.09
C VAL A 280 17.13 -10.97 6.70
N ASP A 281 17.50 -9.83 6.11
CA ASP A 281 18.48 -8.90 6.65
C ASP A 281 17.79 -7.59 7.02
N LYS A 282 17.95 -7.14 8.28
CA LYS A 282 17.60 -5.76 8.64
C LYS A 282 18.70 -4.84 8.13
N ILE A 283 18.38 -4.02 7.13
CA ILE A 283 19.35 -3.12 6.47
C ILE A 283 19.37 -1.72 7.10
N TYR A 284 18.32 -1.35 7.82
CA TYR A 284 18.24 -0.06 8.49
C TYR A 284 17.29 -0.09 9.70
N GLN A 285 17.54 0.81 10.66
CA GLN A 285 16.72 1.00 11.87
C GLN A 285 16.48 2.50 12.12
N GLY A 286 15.25 2.94 11.88
CA GLY A 286 14.74 4.26 12.21
C GLY A 286 13.81 4.24 13.42
N LYS A 287 12.76 5.07 13.39
CA LYS A 287 11.79 5.22 14.49
C LYS A 287 10.42 4.59 14.18
N GLY A 288 9.95 4.67 12.94
CA GLY A 288 8.69 4.06 12.52
C GLY A 288 8.37 4.34 11.06
N TYR A 289 8.12 3.30 10.28
CA TYR A 289 7.86 3.40 8.85
C TYR A 289 6.54 2.76 8.46
N THR A 290 5.80 3.42 7.57
CA THR A 290 4.55 2.92 6.99
C THR A 290 4.80 2.47 5.56
N GLY A 291 4.71 3.39 4.60
CA GLY A 291 4.87 3.12 3.18
C GLY A 291 6.33 2.99 2.77
N ILE A 292 6.60 2.06 1.86
CA ILE A 292 7.88 1.90 1.19
C ILE A 292 7.67 1.72 -0.30
N THR A 293 8.48 2.39 -1.11
CA THR A 293 8.57 2.15 -2.56
C THR A 293 10.01 2.32 -3.01
N GLN A 294 10.29 2.18 -4.30
CA GLN A 294 11.65 2.24 -4.81
C GLN A 294 11.75 3.05 -6.09
N TYR A 295 12.91 3.67 -6.26
CA TYR A 295 13.38 4.18 -7.53
C TYR A 295 14.56 3.32 -8.00
N ALA A 296 14.46 2.80 -9.22
CA ALA A 296 15.40 1.82 -9.74
C ALA A 296 16.60 2.42 -10.51
N GLY A 297 16.67 3.75 -10.70
CA GLY A 297 17.71 4.39 -11.51
C GLY A 297 17.20 4.87 -12.85
#